data_AF-A0ABD0Q9Z9-F1
#
_entry.id   AF-A0ABD0Q9Z9-F1
#
_cell.length_a   1.000
_cell.length_b   1.000
_cell.length_c   1.000
_cell.angle_alpha   90.00
_cell.angle_beta   90.00
_cell.angle_gamma   90.00
#
_symmetry.space_group_name_H-M   'P 1'
#
loop_
_entity.id
_entity.type
_entity.pdbx_description
1 polymer ?
#
loop_
_entity_poly.entity_id
_entity_poly.type
_entity_poly.pdbx_seq_one_letter_code
_entity_poly.pdbx_strand_id
1 'polypeptide(L)'
;MLFKKNLFVMAINLAKSQHLDNDGLSEIFRQYGDHLYVKGDHDGAIQQYIRTIGKLEPSYVIRKFLDAQRIHNLTAYLQALHRQSLANADHTTLLLNCYTKLKDSSKLEEFIKSNESEVHFDVEIAIKVLRQAGYHSHAVFLAERHIHHEWYLKIQLEDLK
;
A
#
# COMPACT_ATOMS: atom_id res chain seq x y z
N MET A 1 25.19 -14.78 -8.60
CA MET A 1 23.97 -14.47 -7.80
C MET A 1 23.73 -15.45 -6.63
N LEU A 2 24.26 -16.68 -6.67
CA LEU A 2 24.05 -17.70 -5.63
C LEU A 2 24.71 -17.36 -4.27
N PHE A 3 25.94 -16.82 -4.28
CA PHE A 3 26.67 -16.49 -3.04
C PHE A 3 25.93 -15.48 -2.15
N LYS A 4 25.39 -14.39 -2.72
CA LYS A 4 24.69 -13.36 -1.95
C LYS A 4 23.33 -13.82 -1.40
N LYS A 5 22.61 -14.69 -2.12
CA LYS A 5 21.38 -15.32 -1.60
C LYS A 5 21.70 -16.27 -0.44
N ASN A 6 22.77 -17.07 -0.55
CA ASN A 6 23.22 -17.92 0.54
C ASN A 6 23.64 -17.11 1.76
N LEU A 7 24.40 -16.02 1.58
CA LEU A 7 24.81 -15.11 2.67
C LEU A 7 23.62 -14.46 3.38
N PHE A 8 22.57 -14.08 2.64
CA PHE A 8 21.37 -13.49 3.25
C PHE A 8 20.54 -14.51 4.04
N VAL A 9 20.36 -15.72 3.51
CA VAL A 9 19.74 -16.84 4.24
C VAL A 9 20.57 -17.19 5.49
N MET A 10 21.90 -17.17 5.37
CA MET A 10 22.80 -17.34 6.51
C MET A 10 22.65 -16.22 7.53
N ALA A 11 22.57 -14.95 7.11
CA ALA A 11 22.40 -13.81 8.00
C ALA A 11 21.07 -13.86 8.77
N ILE A 12 19.98 -14.26 8.10
CA ILE A 12 18.68 -14.48 8.76
C ILE A 12 18.78 -15.65 9.75
N ASN A 13 19.36 -16.77 9.34
CA ASN A 13 19.50 -17.94 10.21
C ASN A 13 20.41 -17.65 11.40
N LEU A 14 21.47 -16.88 11.19
CA LEU A 14 22.40 -16.44 12.22
C LEU A 14 21.70 -15.50 13.22
N ALA A 15 20.98 -14.49 12.72
CA ALA A 15 20.21 -13.57 13.56
C ALA A 15 19.14 -14.29 14.39
N LYS A 16 18.44 -15.26 13.78
CA LYS A 16 17.48 -16.12 14.50
C LYS A 16 18.17 -17.01 15.54
N SER A 17 19.35 -17.56 15.22
CA SER A 17 20.10 -18.45 16.14
C SER A 17 20.77 -17.70 17.30
N GLN A 18 21.06 -16.42 17.14
CA GLN A 18 21.71 -15.58 18.16
C GLN A 18 20.69 -14.80 19.02
N HIS A 19 19.39 -15.10 18.90
CA HIS A 19 18.32 -14.35 19.58
C HIS A 19 18.44 -12.83 19.38
N LEU A 20 18.89 -12.38 18.19
CA LEU A 20 18.84 -10.95 17.88
C LEU A 20 17.39 -10.49 17.96
N ASP A 21 17.16 -9.42 18.71
CA ASP A 21 15.85 -8.80 18.86
C ASP A 21 15.26 -8.47 17.48
N ASN A 22 13.92 -8.40 17.40
CA ASN A 22 13.19 -8.10 16.16
C ASN A 22 13.70 -6.85 15.41
N ASP A 23 14.35 -5.93 16.12
CA ASP A 23 14.97 -4.72 15.56
C ASP A 23 16.21 -5.03 14.71
N GLY A 24 17.08 -5.93 15.16
CA GLY A 24 18.28 -6.34 14.40
C GLY A 24 17.92 -7.10 13.13
N LEU A 25 16.84 -7.89 13.16
CA LEU A 25 16.36 -8.62 11.99
C LEU A 25 15.72 -7.68 10.95
N SER A 26 15.00 -6.66 11.40
CA SER A 26 14.40 -5.64 10.53
C SER A 26 15.45 -4.81 9.79
N GLU A 27 16.57 -4.50 10.43
CA GLU A 27 17.70 -3.81 9.80
C GLU A 27 18.35 -4.66 8.69
N ILE A 28 18.50 -5.97 8.91
CA ILE A 28 18.99 -6.91 7.88
C ILE A 28 18.06 -6.93 6.66
N PHE A 29 16.74 -7.00 6.89
CA PHE A 29 15.75 -6.94 5.81
C PHE A 29 15.79 -5.60 5.06
N ARG A 30 15.93 -4.48 5.78
CA ARG A 30 16.08 -3.14 5.18
C ARG A 30 17.30 -3.06 4.26
N GLN A 31 18.47 -3.45 4.76
CA GLN A 31 19.74 -3.40 4.01
C GLN A 31 19.69 -4.29 2.77
N TYR A 32 19.10 -5.48 2.89
CA TYR A 32 18.96 -6.37 1.74
C TYR A 32 17.94 -5.85 0.73
N GLY A 33 16.82 -5.28 1.18
CA GLY A 33 15.87 -4.57 0.34
C GLY A 33 16.52 -3.44 -0.43
N ASP A 34 17.34 -2.62 0.24
CA ASP A 34 18.08 -1.52 -0.39
C ASP A 34 19.07 -2.02 -1.46
N HIS A 35 19.80 -3.10 -1.17
CA HIS A 35 20.70 -3.71 -2.14
C HIS A 35 19.95 -4.27 -3.36
N LEU A 36 18.81 -4.94 -3.16
CA LEU A 36 17.98 -5.43 -4.26
C LEU A 36 17.41 -4.28 -5.09
N TYR A 37 16.99 -3.20 -4.43
CA TYR A 37 16.47 -2.00 -5.08
C TYR A 37 17.49 -1.37 -6.01
N VAL A 38 18.73 -1.16 -5.55
CA VAL A 38 19.83 -0.61 -6.37
C VAL A 38 20.20 -1.53 -7.54
N LYS A 39 20.05 -2.84 -7.35
CA LYS A 39 20.28 -3.85 -8.40
C LYS A 39 19.18 -3.87 -9.47
N GLY A 40 18.05 -3.19 -9.25
CA GLY A 40 16.88 -3.20 -10.14
C GLY A 40 15.90 -4.35 -9.87
N ASP A 41 16.14 -5.17 -8.85
CA ASP A 41 15.21 -6.23 -8.42
C ASP A 41 14.18 -5.65 -7.45
N HIS A 42 13.25 -4.86 -8.01
CA HIS A 42 12.26 -4.10 -7.25
C HIS A 42 11.22 -5.00 -6.58
N ASP A 43 10.83 -6.09 -7.25
CA ASP A 43 9.88 -7.07 -6.71
C ASP A 43 10.52 -7.83 -5.54
N GLY A 44 11.79 -8.22 -5.67
CA GLY A 44 12.54 -8.79 -4.55
C GLY A 44 12.70 -7.81 -3.39
N ALA A 45 12.99 -6.54 -3.69
CA ALA A 45 13.17 -5.49 -2.69
C ALA A 45 11.89 -5.23 -1.87
N ILE A 46 10.72 -5.14 -2.53
CA ILE A 46 9.47 -4.86 -1.82
C ILE A 46 9.09 -5.96 -0.84
N GLN A 47 9.36 -7.22 -1.19
CA GLN A 47 9.12 -8.35 -0.30
C GLN A 47 9.96 -8.28 0.98
N GLN A 48 11.16 -7.68 0.93
CA GLN A 48 11.95 -7.45 2.13
C GLN A 48 11.40 -6.29 2.95
N TYR A 49 11.02 -5.19 2.31
CA TYR A 49 10.44 -4.05 3.01
C TYR A 49 9.11 -4.39 3.71
N ILE A 50 8.27 -5.25 3.12
CA ILE A 50 7.04 -5.74 3.77
C ILE A 50 7.35 -6.43 5.11
N ARG A 51 8.48 -7.14 5.22
CA ARG A 51 8.91 -7.79 6.46
C ARG A 51 9.42 -6.83 7.53
N THR A 52 9.65 -5.57 7.17
CA THR A 52 10.08 -4.51 8.09
C THR A 52 8.93 -3.65 8.60
N ILE A 53 7.69 -3.93 8.18
CA ILE A 53 6.50 -3.21 8.64
C ILE A 53 6.39 -3.30 10.17
N GLY A 54 6.06 -2.18 10.81
CA GLY A 54 5.99 -2.04 12.27
C GLY A 54 7.32 -1.66 12.93
N LYS A 55 8.43 -1.69 12.18
CA LYS A 55 9.77 -1.28 12.66
C LYS A 55 10.39 -0.19 11.79
N LEU A 56 10.28 -0.31 10.47
CA LEU A 56 10.73 0.68 9.51
C LEU A 56 9.60 1.67 9.19
N GLU A 57 9.94 2.95 9.12
CA GLU A 57 8.98 3.99 8.79
C GLU A 57 8.46 3.84 7.34
N PRO A 58 7.13 3.79 7.12
CA PRO A 58 6.55 3.60 5.79
C PRO A 58 6.98 4.63 4.75
N SER A 59 7.22 5.89 5.18
CA SER A 59 7.67 7.00 4.33
C SER A 59 8.96 6.66 3.56
N TYR A 60 9.87 5.90 4.18
CA TYR A 60 11.13 5.45 3.59
C TYR A 60 10.89 4.62 2.33
N VAL A 61 9.96 3.66 2.40
CA VAL A 61 9.64 2.74 1.31
C VAL A 61 8.77 3.46 0.28
N ILE A 62 7.74 4.19 0.70
CA ILE A 62 6.82 4.90 -0.20
C ILE A 62 7.58 5.85 -1.13
N ARG A 63 8.52 6.63 -0.60
CA ARG A 63 9.33 7.57 -1.40
C ARG A 63 10.17 6.87 -2.48
N LYS A 64 10.64 5.63 -2.22
CA LYS A 64 11.40 4.85 -3.21
C LYS A 64 10.51 4.31 -4.33
N PHE A 65 9.26 3.96 -4.02
CA PHE A 65 8.35 3.31 -4.97
C PHE A 65 7.27 4.23 -5.55
N LEU A 66 7.38 5.55 -5.35
CA LEU A 66 6.41 6.54 -5.88
C LEU A 66 6.40 6.65 -7.42
N ASP A 67 7.43 6.11 -8.09
CA ASP A 67 7.52 6.05 -9.55
C ASP A 67 6.35 5.26 -10.15
N ALA A 68 5.71 5.81 -11.20
CA ALA A 68 4.58 5.19 -11.89
C ALA A 68 4.90 3.79 -12.45
N GLN A 69 6.15 3.52 -12.82
CA GLN A 69 6.57 2.19 -13.27
C GLN A 69 6.53 1.13 -12.15
N ARG A 70 6.54 1.56 -10.89
CA ARG A 70 6.61 0.71 -9.70
C ARG A 70 5.32 0.70 -8.88
N ILE A 71 4.22 1.15 -9.48
CA ILE A 71 2.91 1.24 -8.82
C ILE A 71 2.44 -0.11 -8.24
N HIS A 72 2.72 -1.24 -8.89
CA HIS A 72 2.38 -2.57 -8.36
C HIS A 72 3.12 -2.89 -7.05
N ASN A 73 4.41 -2.55 -6.98
CA ASN A 73 5.22 -2.74 -5.79
C ASN A 73 4.76 -1.83 -4.65
N LEU A 74 4.50 -0.56 -4.96
CA LEU A 74 3.92 0.37 -3.98
C LEU A 74 2.57 -0.14 -3.46
N THR A 75 1.71 -0.62 -4.34
CA THR A 75 0.39 -1.19 -3.99
C THR A 75 0.55 -2.36 -3.03
N ALA A 76 1.44 -3.32 -3.34
CA ALA A 76 1.67 -4.48 -2.49
C ALA A 76 2.14 -4.10 -1.07
N TYR A 77 3.02 -3.09 -0.96
CA TYR A 77 3.48 -2.59 0.34
C TYR A 77 2.35 -1.91 1.12
N LEU A 78 1.58 -1.03 0.49
CA LEU A 78 0.45 -0.35 1.13
C LEU A 78 -0.66 -1.32 1.53
N GLN A 79 -0.94 -2.34 0.73
CA GLN A 79 -1.87 -3.43 1.08
C GLN A 79 -1.40 -4.18 2.33
N ALA A 80 -0.10 -4.53 2.39
CA ALA A 80 0.46 -5.23 3.54
C ALA A 80 0.44 -4.35 4.81
N LEU A 81 0.69 -3.05 4.67
CA LEU A 81 0.61 -2.07 5.76
C LEU A 81 -0.83 -1.92 6.27
N HIS A 82 -1.80 -1.87 5.35
CA HIS A 82 -3.22 -1.77 5.66
C HIS A 82 -3.75 -3.02 6.37
N ARG A 83 -3.41 -4.23 5.90
CA ARG A 83 -3.80 -5.50 6.53
C ARG A 83 -3.27 -5.68 7.96
N GLN A 84 -2.19 -4.97 8.31
CA GLN A 84 -1.62 -4.98 9.66
C GLN A 84 -2.19 -3.88 10.55
N SER A 85 -3.18 -3.11 10.07
CA SER A 85 -3.77 -1.97 10.78
C SER A 85 -2.75 -0.89 11.19
N LEU A 86 -1.63 -0.80 10.47
CA LEU A 86 -0.57 0.18 10.68
C LEU A 86 -0.60 1.30 9.63
N ALA A 87 -1.58 1.27 8.71
CA ALA A 87 -1.81 2.32 7.75
C ALA A 87 -2.59 3.48 8.38
N ASN A 88 -2.19 4.71 8.06
CA ASN A 88 -2.96 5.91 8.37
C ASN A 88 -3.86 6.31 7.18
N ALA A 89 -4.58 7.43 7.33
CA ALA A 89 -5.44 7.97 6.29
C ALA A 89 -4.70 8.23 4.97
N ASP A 90 -3.51 8.83 5.02
CA ASP A 90 -2.71 9.16 3.83
C ASP A 90 -2.27 7.91 3.06
N HIS A 91 -1.81 6.87 3.78
CA HIS A 91 -1.40 5.60 3.18
C HIS A 91 -2.57 4.90 2.49
N THR A 92 -3.75 4.99 3.09
CA THR A 92 -4.97 4.37 2.58
C THR A 92 -5.53 5.12 1.37
N THR A 93 -5.48 6.45 1.39
CA THR A 93 -5.77 7.30 0.24
C THR A 93 -4.79 7.05 -0.91
N LEU A 94 -3.50 6.87 -0.61
CA LEU A 94 -2.51 6.53 -1.61
C LEU A 94 -2.76 5.14 -2.22
N LEU A 95 -3.19 4.17 -1.41
CA LEU A 95 -3.57 2.84 -1.88
C LEU A 95 -4.77 2.90 -2.84
N LEU A 96 -5.79 3.69 -2.50
CA LEU A 96 -6.95 3.92 -3.36
C LEU A 96 -6.53 4.53 -4.71
N ASN A 97 -5.67 5.55 -4.68
CA ASN A 97 -5.07 6.15 -5.87
C ASN A 97 -4.28 5.14 -6.71
N CYS A 98 -3.63 4.17 -6.07
CA CYS A 98 -2.92 3.11 -6.78
C CYS A 98 -3.90 2.18 -7.51
N TYR A 99 -4.99 1.76 -6.86
CA TYR A 99 -6.00 0.92 -7.49
C TYR A 99 -6.67 1.58 -8.68
N THR A 100 -7.03 2.87 -8.57
CA THR A 100 -7.66 3.60 -9.68
C THR A 100 -6.73 3.72 -10.88
N LYS A 101 -5.44 4.01 -10.65
CA LYS A 101 -4.41 4.04 -11.71
C LYS A 101 -4.14 2.68 -12.34
N LEU A 102 -4.16 1.61 -11.55
CA LEU A 102 -4.00 0.24 -12.05
C LEU A 102 -5.22 -0.30 -12.79
N LYS A 103 -6.36 0.40 -12.72
CA LYS A 103 -7.67 -0.04 -13.24
C LYS A 103 -8.11 -1.40 -12.68
N ASP A 104 -7.66 -1.74 -11.48
CA ASP A 104 -8.02 -2.98 -10.79
C ASP A 104 -9.36 -2.80 -10.07
N SER A 105 -10.44 -2.82 -10.86
CA SER A 105 -11.81 -2.56 -10.39
C SER A 105 -12.27 -3.57 -9.34
N SER A 106 -11.89 -4.84 -9.44
CA SER A 106 -12.27 -5.87 -8.48
C SER A 106 -11.66 -5.62 -7.10
N LYS A 107 -10.36 -5.33 -7.01
CA LYS A 107 -9.74 -5.01 -5.72
C LYS A 107 -10.21 -3.69 -5.15
N LEU A 108 -10.51 -2.71 -6.01
CA LEU A 108 -11.10 -1.44 -5.60
C LEU A 108 -12.48 -1.65 -4.98
N GLU A 109 -13.32 -2.48 -5.61
CA GLU A 109 -14.65 -2.82 -5.12
C GLU A 109 -14.58 -3.57 -3.80
N GLU A 110 -13.71 -4.58 -3.69
CA GLU A 110 -13.45 -5.32 -2.45
C GLU A 110 -13.00 -4.36 -1.33
N PHE A 111 -12.07 -3.46 -1.62
CA PHE A 111 -11.56 -2.48 -0.68
C PHE A 111 -12.63 -1.49 -0.20
N ILE A 112 -13.51 -1.03 -1.09
CA ILE A 112 -14.58 -0.10 -0.75
C ILE A 112 -15.70 -0.79 0.04
N LYS A 113 -16.04 -2.03 -0.34
CA LYS A 113 -17.14 -2.79 0.26
C LYS A 113 -16.74 -3.56 1.51
N SER A 114 -15.46 -3.82 1.75
CA SER A 114 -15.01 -4.47 2.97
C SER A 114 -15.37 -3.61 4.18
N ASN A 115 -16.22 -4.14 5.06
CA ASN A 115 -16.58 -3.52 6.34
C ASN A 115 -15.44 -3.57 7.38
N GLU A 116 -14.31 -4.20 7.04
CA GLU A 116 -13.14 -4.39 7.91
C GLU A 116 -12.22 -3.16 7.99
N SER A 117 -12.50 -2.09 7.24
CA SER A 117 -11.70 -0.88 7.31
C SER A 117 -12.03 -0.07 8.57
N GLU A 118 -11.56 -0.54 9.74
CA GLU A 118 -11.31 0.30 10.93
C GLU A 118 -10.29 1.41 10.62
N VAL A 119 -9.61 1.33 9.48
CA VAL A 119 -8.71 2.37 8.99
C VAL A 119 -9.52 3.52 8.38
N HIS A 120 -9.61 4.61 9.14
CA HIS A 120 -10.14 5.91 8.71
C HIS A 120 -9.33 6.44 7.50
N PHE A 121 -9.84 6.25 6.28
CA PHE A 121 -9.39 7.01 5.12
C PHE A 121 -10.23 8.27 4.97
N ASP A 122 -9.66 9.28 4.32
CA ASP A 122 -10.39 10.49 4.02
C ASP A 122 -11.43 10.19 2.93
N VAL A 123 -12.69 10.08 3.35
CA VAL A 123 -13.82 9.73 2.48
C VAL A 123 -14.01 10.80 1.41
N GLU A 124 -13.79 12.07 1.72
CA GLU A 124 -13.95 13.15 0.75
C GLU A 124 -12.89 13.07 -0.35
N ILE A 125 -11.63 12.83 0.03
CA ILE A 125 -10.56 12.61 -0.95
C ILE A 125 -10.83 11.34 -1.76
N ALA A 126 -11.31 10.26 -1.12
CA ALA A 126 -11.65 9.02 -1.82
C ALA A 126 -12.73 9.23 -2.89
N ILE A 127 -13.79 9.97 -2.56
CA ILE A 127 -14.85 10.33 -3.50
C ILE A 127 -14.28 11.14 -4.67
N LYS A 128 -13.45 12.15 -4.40
CA LYS A 128 -12.80 12.98 -5.45
C LYS A 128 -11.94 12.13 -6.38
N VAL A 129 -11.13 11.23 -5.83
CA VAL A 129 -10.24 10.34 -6.58
C VAL A 129 -11.03 9.39 -7.48
N LEU A 130 -12.07 8.75 -6.93
CA LEU A 130 -12.93 7.84 -7.69
C LEU A 130 -13.65 8.57 -8.82
N ARG A 131 -14.18 9.76 -8.55
CA ARG A 131 -14.83 10.62 -9.54
C ARG A 131 -13.87 11.00 -10.67
N GLN A 132 -12.68 11.50 -10.35
CA GLN A 132 -11.66 11.86 -11.35
C GLN A 132 -11.19 10.66 -12.19
N ALA A 133 -11.18 9.47 -11.59
CA ALA A 133 -10.82 8.23 -12.28
C ALA A 133 -11.98 7.60 -13.07
N GLY A 134 -13.19 8.19 -13.03
CA GLY A 134 -14.38 7.72 -13.75
C GLY A 134 -15.18 6.61 -13.05
N TYR A 135 -14.87 6.28 -11.78
CA TYR A 135 -15.58 5.30 -10.97
C TYR A 135 -16.78 5.92 -10.24
N HIS A 136 -17.70 6.54 -10.99
CA HIS A 136 -18.84 7.29 -10.44
C HIS A 136 -19.74 6.44 -9.52
N SER A 137 -20.02 5.18 -9.89
CA SER A 137 -20.82 4.26 -9.07
C SER A 137 -20.21 4.00 -7.70
N HIS A 138 -18.88 3.83 -7.63
CA HIS A 138 -18.16 3.62 -6.38
C HIS A 138 -18.08 4.89 -5.54
N ALA A 139 -17.94 6.05 -6.20
CA ALA A 139 -17.96 7.35 -5.54
C ALA A 139 -19.32 7.66 -4.89
N VAL A 140 -20.42 7.34 -5.58
CA VAL A 140 -21.79 7.44 -5.05
C VAL A 140 -21.98 6.50 -3.86
N PHE A 141 -21.54 5.24 -3.97
CA PHE A 141 -21.66 4.27 -2.87
C PHE A 141 -20.95 4.75 -1.60
N LEU A 142 -19.73 5.31 -1.72
CA LEU A 142 -19.03 5.89 -0.58
C LEU A 142 -19.74 7.15 -0.04
N ALA A 143 -20.22 8.03 -0.91
CA ALA A 143 -20.93 9.24 -0.49
C ALA A 143 -22.22 8.92 0.28
N GLU A 144 -22.99 7.93 -0.17
CA GLU A 144 -24.20 7.46 0.48
C GLU A 144 -23.90 6.80 1.83
N ARG A 145 -22.94 5.86 1.87
CA ARG A 145 -22.58 5.13 3.09
C ARG A 145 -22.08 6.03 4.22
N HIS A 146 -21.36 7.10 3.86
CA HIS A 146 -20.77 8.04 4.81
C HIS A 146 -21.55 9.36 4.95
N ILE A 147 -22.80 9.43 4.46
CA ILE A 147 -23.71 10.57 4.70
C ILE A 147 -23.17 11.89 4.07
N HIS A 148 -22.34 11.82 3.03
CA HIS A 148 -21.85 12.98 2.28
C HIS A 148 -22.83 13.40 1.18
N HIS A 149 -23.95 14.02 1.61
CA HIS A 149 -25.10 14.37 0.76
C HIS A 149 -24.74 15.35 -0.37
N GLU A 150 -23.84 16.31 -0.12
CA GLU A 150 -23.41 17.27 -1.14
C GLU A 150 -22.68 16.59 -2.31
N TRP A 151 -21.76 15.67 -2.00
CA TRP A 151 -21.03 14.91 -3.02
C TRP A 151 -21.93 13.93 -3.76
N TYR A 152 -22.85 13.27 -3.05
CA TYR A 152 -23.85 12.41 -3.67
C TYR A 152 -24.66 13.15 -4.74
N LEU A 153 -25.24 14.31 -4.37
CA LEU A 153 -26.03 15.12 -5.30
C LEU A 153 -25.19 15.62 -6.47
N LYS A 154 -23.95 16.04 -6.21
CA LYS A 154 -23.04 16.51 -7.26
C LYS A 154 -22.75 15.43 -8.30
N ILE A 155 -22.44 14.21 -7.87
CA ILE A 155 -22.13 13.10 -8.79
C ILE A 155 -23.38 12.68 -9.57
N GLN A 156 -24.54 12.61 -8.92
CA GLN A 156 -25.80 12.27 -9.58
C GLN A 156 -26.21 13.28 -10.65
N LEU A 157 -26.02 14.58 -10.39
CA LEU A 157 -26.44 15.65 -11.31
C LEU A 157 -25.45 15.91 -12.44
N GLU A 158 -24.15 15.79 -12.17
CA GLU A 158 -23.09 16.17 -13.11
C GLU A 158 -22.56 14.97 -13.92
N ASP A 159 -22.53 13.75 -13.35
CA ASP A 159 -21.76 12.64 -13.94
C ASP A 159 -22.59 11.39 -14.31
N LEU A 160 -23.83 11.24 -13.82
CA LEU A 160 -24.68 10.05 -14.06
C LEU A 160 -25.87 10.31 -15.02
N LYS A 161 -25.72 11.27 -15.95
CA LYS A 161 -26.73 11.57 -16.98
C LYS A 161 -26.78 10.54 -18.11
#